data_AF-A0A0D2XJA5-F1
#
_entry.id   AF-A0A0D2XJA5-F1
#
_cell.length_a   1.000
_cell.length_b   1.000
_cell.length_c   1.000
_cell.angle_alpha   90.00
_cell.angle_beta   90.00
_cell.angle_gamma   90.00
#
_symmetry.space_group_name_H-M   'P 1'
#
loop_
_entity.id
_entity.type
_entity.pdbx_description
1 polymer ?
#
loop_
_entity_poly.entity_id
_entity_poly.type
_entity_poly.pdbx_seq_one_letter_code
_entity_poly.pdbx_strand_id
1 'polypeptide(L)'
;MTYYKDQYVTLQVESWSVRTNGPQTSGQMLEGSVTISGPAKSFNLYDLNLDFVFGPDAFDKEGKTIKSEAVQGIRKPEDRIAYLDYTNFLGIINRSYTCILVAKLLPSMWTPTEKRVIGAALILEATDHVGAVDQCKRIGVLCLPFEEYWANVEDSKTVKLV
;
A
#
# COMPACT_ATOMS: atom_id res chain seq x y z
N MET A 1 -13.81 -2.62 -25.29
CA MET A 1 -13.94 -3.25 -23.96
C MET A 1 -14.00 -2.13 -22.95
N THR A 2 -15.18 -1.82 -22.43
CA THR A 2 -15.37 -0.70 -21.50
C THR A 2 -14.93 -1.18 -20.12
N TYR A 3 -13.81 -0.66 -19.62
CA TYR A 3 -13.31 -1.00 -18.29
C TYR A 3 -14.19 -0.31 -17.26
N TYR A 4 -15.10 -1.06 -16.63
CA TYR A 4 -15.87 -0.56 -15.49
C TYR A 4 -14.95 -0.46 -14.28
N LYS A 5 -14.33 0.72 -14.12
CA LYS A 5 -13.38 1.07 -13.05
C LYS A 5 -13.95 0.78 -11.65
N ASP A 6 -15.26 0.90 -11.49
CA ASP A 6 -15.97 0.75 -10.21
C ASP A 6 -16.01 -0.70 -9.69
N GLN A 7 -15.66 -1.70 -10.50
CA GLN A 7 -15.62 -3.10 -10.05
C GLN A 7 -14.28 -3.50 -9.40
N TYR A 8 -13.24 -2.66 -9.58
CA TYR A 8 -11.86 -3.02 -9.21
C TYR A 8 -11.29 -2.15 -8.11
N VAL A 9 -11.80 -0.94 -7.89
CA VAL A 9 -11.38 -0.08 -6.77
C VAL A 9 -12.28 -0.35 -5.58
N THR A 10 -11.69 -0.64 -4.43
CA THR A 10 -12.41 -0.99 -3.19
C THR A 10 -12.35 0.12 -2.14
N LEU A 11 -11.54 1.14 -2.38
CA LEU A 11 -11.34 2.28 -1.48
C LEU A 11 -12.23 3.46 -1.90
N GLN A 12 -12.78 4.13 -0.89
CA GLN A 12 -13.55 5.36 -0.99
C GLN A 12 -12.72 6.54 -0.50
N VAL A 13 -12.83 7.68 -1.20
CA VAL A 13 -12.22 8.94 -0.78
C VAL A 13 -13.32 9.80 -0.17
N GLU A 14 -13.23 10.03 1.13
CA GLU A 14 -14.23 10.78 1.89
C GLU A 14 -14.02 12.29 1.76
N SER A 15 -12.76 12.72 1.83
CA SER A 15 -12.38 14.12 1.73
C SER A 15 -10.90 14.25 1.42
N TRP A 16 -10.50 15.41 0.92
CA TRP A 16 -9.10 15.78 0.78
C TRP A 16 -8.93 17.26 1.11
N SER A 17 -7.75 17.62 1.60
CA SER A 17 -7.40 19.00 1.91
C SER A 17 -5.95 19.27 1.55
N VAL A 18 -5.70 20.47 1.03
CA VAL A 18 -4.35 20.93 0.68
C VAL A 18 -4.16 22.30 1.28
N ARG A 19 -3.02 22.52 1.93
CA ARG A 19 -2.56 23.84 2.34
C ARG A 19 -1.48 24.29 1.39
N THR A 20 -1.62 25.50 0.85
CA THR A 20 -0.60 26.12 -0.04
C THR A 20 -0.06 27.39 0.59
N ASN A 21 1.13 27.81 0.17
CA ASN A 21 1.75 29.10 0.54
C ASN A 21 1.06 30.32 -0.14
N GLY A 22 -0.08 30.10 -0.80
CA GLY A 22 -0.81 31.14 -1.52
C GLY A 22 -0.20 31.49 -2.88
N PRO A 23 -0.78 32.49 -3.58
CA PRO A 23 -0.43 32.82 -4.96
C PRO A 23 0.98 33.36 -5.13
N GLN A 24 1.57 33.96 -4.08
CA GLN A 24 2.88 34.61 -4.14
C GLN A 24 4.06 33.64 -4.29
N THR A 25 3.87 32.36 -3.97
CA THR A 25 4.85 31.29 -4.21
C THR A 25 4.36 30.31 -5.28
N SER A 26 3.58 30.81 -6.25
CA SER A 26 2.98 29.99 -7.31
C SER A 26 2.11 28.83 -6.79
N GLY A 27 1.50 28.97 -5.60
CA GLY A 27 0.63 27.95 -5.04
C GLY A 27 1.36 26.69 -4.54
N GLN A 28 2.65 26.78 -4.22
CA GLN A 28 3.42 25.68 -3.63
C GLN A 28 2.65 25.00 -2.50
N MET A 29 2.44 23.69 -2.64
CA MET A 29 1.79 22.86 -1.63
C MET A 29 2.73 22.70 -0.44
N LEU A 30 2.23 23.04 0.75
CA LEU A 30 2.92 22.83 2.02
C LEU A 30 2.59 21.47 2.60
N GLU A 31 1.29 21.15 2.62
CA GLU A 31 0.73 19.96 3.25
C GLU A 31 -0.45 19.50 2.40
N GLY A 32 -0.61 18.18 2.29
CA GLY A 32 -1.75 17.55 1.67
C GLY A 32 -2.21 16.40 2.54
N SER A 33 -3.51 16.22 2.67
CA SER A 33 -4.05 15.04 3.34
C SER A 33 -5.30 14.55 2.65
N VAL A 34 -5.51 13.24 2.69
CA VAL A 34 -6.70 12.59 2.13
C VAL A 34 -7.29 11.63 3.15
N THR A 35 -8.59 11.77 3.42
CA THR A 35 -9.33 10.83 4.25
C THR A 35 -9.90 9.75 3.35
N ILE A 36 -9.55 8.50 3.64
CA ILE A 36 -9.95 7.33 2.87
C ILE A 36 -10.67 6.34 3.77
N SER A 37 -11.59 5.58 3.19
CA SER A 37 -12.25 4.45 3.85
C SER A 37 -12.20 3.22 2.95
N GLY A 38 -12.11 2.04 3.54
CA GLY A 38 -12.15 0.79 2.78
C GLY A 38 -11.89 -0.44 3.62
N PRO A 39 -12.03 -1.64 3.01
CA PRO A 39 -11.80 -2.91 3.70
C PRO A 39 -10.39 -2.95 4.30
N ALA A 40 -10.31 -3.21 5.59
CA ALA A 40 -9.07 -3.10 6.34
C ALA A 40 -8.77 -4.39 7.11
N LYS A 41 -7.51 -4.78 7.12
CA LYS A 41 -7.03 -5.93 7.88
C LYS A 41 -5.60 -5.71 8.35
N SER A 42 -5.29 -6.18 9.55
CA SER A 42 -3.93 -6.10 10.08
C SER A 42 -3.10 -7.31 9.63
N PHE A 43 -1.88 -7.05 9.18
CA PHE A 43 -0.93 -8.08 8.77
C PHE A 43 0.42 -7.87 9.43
N ASN A 44 0.98 -8.95 9.98
CA ASN A 44 2.41 -9.01 10.26
C ASN A 44 3.13 -9.35 8.95
N LEU A 45 3.97 -8.43 8.47
CA LEU A 45 4.64 -8.59 7.18
C LEU A 45 5.63 -9.76 7.19
N TYR A 46 6.22 -10.08 8.35
CA TYR A 46 7.13 -11.21 8.50
C TYR A 46 6.43 -12.56 8.35
N ASP A 47 5.21 -12.69 8.89
CA ASP A 47 4.46 -13.96 8.91
C ASP A 47 3.89 -14.34 7.55
N LEU A 48 3.90 -13.41 6.59
CA LEU A 48 3.30 -13.60 5.26
C LEU A 48 4.26 -14.23 4.24
N ASN A 49 5.52 -14.47 4.62
CA ASN A 49 6.57 -14.98 3.73
C ASN A 49 6.64 -14.19 2.41
N LEU A 50 6.78 -12.87 2.54
CA LEU A 50 6.67 -11.91 1.44
C LEU A 50 7.97 -11.78 0.64
N ASP A 51 7.77 -11.54 -0.64
CA ASP A 51 8.80 -10.95 -1.50
C ASP A 51 8.82 -9.44 -1.30
N PHE A 52 9.91 -8.91 -0.74
CA PHE A 52 10.05 -7.49 -0.49
C PHE A 52 10.74 -6.79 -1.66
N VAL A 53 10.04 -5.80 -2.23
CA VAL A 53 10.54 -4.91 -3.28
C VAL A 53 10.73 -3.53 -2.68
N PHE A 54 11.93 -3.00 -2.81
CA PHE A 54 12.28 -1.72 -2.19
C PHE A 54 12.46 -0.62 -3.24
N GLY A 55 12.13 0.61 -2.84
CA GLY A 55 12.43 1.80 -3.64
C GLY A 55 13.94 1.98 -3.89
N PRO A 56 14.31 2.80 -4.90
CA PRO A 56 15.71 3.00 -5.31
C PRO A 56 16.61 3.54 -4.19
N ASP A 57 16.03 4.25 -3.23
CA ASP A 57 16.74 4.85 -2.11
C ASP A 57 16.68 4.00 -0.83
N ALA A 58 16.40 2.70 -0.93
CA ALA A 58 16.37 1.82 0.23
C ALA A 58 17.78 1.47 0.73
N PHE A 59 18.00 1.49 2.04
CA PHE A 59 19.29 1.16 2.66
C PHE A 59 19.10 0.08 3.73
N ASP A 60 20.14 -0.73 3.98
CA ASP A 60 20.16 -1.66 5.09
C ASP A 60 20.57 -0.96 6.40
N LYS A 61 20.63 -1.73 7.49
CA LYS A 61 21.05 -1.24 8.82
C LYS A 61 22.49 -0.66 8.84
N GLU A 62 23.30 -0.97 7.83
CA GLU A 62 24.68 -0.50 7.66
C GLU A 62 24.76 0.70 6.70
N GLY A 63 23.61 1.20 6.21
CA GLY A 63 23.54 2.30 5.26
C GLY A 63 23.91 1.90 3.83
N LYS A 64 23.97 0.61 3.50
CA LYS A 64 24.22 0.14 2.13
C LYS A 64 22.93 0.04 1.36
N THR A 65 22.94 0.48 0.10
CA THR A 65 21.74 0.41 -0.75
C THR A 65 21.28 -1.03 -0.89
N ILE A 66 20.01 -1.28 -0.54
CA ILE A 66 19.35 -2.55 -0.80
C ILE A 66 19.03 -2.57 -2.28
N LYS A 67 19.78 -3.35 -3.05
CA LYS A 67 19.43 -3.61 -4.44
C LYS A 67 18.19 -4.50 -4.46
N SER A 68 17.06 -3.90 -4.82
CA SER A 68 15.82 -4.65 -5.06
C SER A 68 16.05 -5.67 -6.17
N GLU A 69 15.83 -6.96 -5.88
CA GLU A 69 15.94 -8.04 -6.87
C GLU A 69 14.90 -7.91 -7.99
N ALA A 70 13.84 -7.12 -7.80
CA ALA A 70 12.89 -6.78 -8.85
C ALA A 70 13.53 -6.00 -10.01
N VAL A 71 14.63 -5.27 -9.75
CA VAL A 71 15.41 -4.55 -10.79
C VAL A 71 16.13 -5.53 -11.73
N GLN A 72 16.35 -6.78 -11.30
CA GLN A 72 17.01 -7.79 -12.13
C GLN A 72 16.05 -8.60 -13.00
N GLY A 73 14.74 -8.34 -12.95
CA GLY A 73 13.77 -8.96 -13.85
C GLY A 73 13.57 -10.47 -13.67
N ILE A 74 14.09 -11.05 -12.58
CA ILE A 74 14.03 -12.49 -12.31
C ILE A 74 13.31 -12.71 -10.98
N ARG A 75 11.98 -12.56 -10.97
CA ARG A 75 11.13 -13.35 -10.09
C ARG A 75 9.83 -13.66 -10.80
N LYS A 76 9.40 -14.92 -10.69
CA LYS A 76 8.04 -15.32 -11.05
C LYS A 76 7.09 -14.57 -10.11
N PRO A 77 5.89 -14.16 -10.57
CA PRO A 77 4.92 -13.49 -9.71
C PRO A 77 4.37 -14.51 -8.71
N GLU A 78 5.13 -14.81 -7.67
CA GLU A 78 4.69 -15.66 -6.58
C GLU A 78 3.92 -14.78 -5.60
N ASP A 79 2.67 -14.47 -5.99
CA ASP A 79 1.45 -14.13 -5.23
C ASP A 79 1.48 -13.17 -4.02
N ARG A 80 2.59 -12.99 -3.28
CA ARG A 80 2.68 -12.28 -2.01
C ARG A 80 3.88 -11.33 -2.00
N ILE A 81 3.65 -10.09 -2.41
CA ILE A 81 4.71 -9.08 -2.61
C ILE A 81 4.42 -7.85 -1.75
N ALA A 82 5.43 -7.29 -1.11
CA ALA A 82 5.36 -5.97 -0.48
C ALA A 82 6.33 -4.99 -1.14
N TYR A 83 5.79 -3.94 -1.73
CA TYR A 83 6.53 -2.79 -2.23
C TYR A 83 6.66 -1.77 -1.10
N LEU A 84 7.86 -1.50 -0.60
CA LEU A 84 8.08 -0.61 0.54
C LEU A 84 8.68 0.73 0.10
N ASP A 85 8.13 1.82 0.65
CA ASP A 85 8.48 3.20 0.30
C ASP A 85 9.76 3.69 1.02
N TYR A 86 10.13 3.11 2.18
CA TYR A 86 11.22 3.60 3.05
C TYR A 86 12.21 2.53 3.55
N THR A 87 13.23 3.02 4.26
CA THR A 87 14.63 2.56 4.33
C THR A 87 15.06 1.77 5.57
N ASN A 88 14.19 1.40 6.52
CA ASN A 88 14.65 0.77 7.77
C ASN A 88 14.17 -0.68 7.95
N PHE A 89 14.88 -1.58 7.29
CA PHE A 89 14.55 -2.99 7.04
C PHE A 89 14.08 -3.83 8.25
N LEU A 90 14.73 -3.76 9.43
CA LEU A 90 14.51 -4.79 10.48
C LEU A 90 13.44 -4.45 11.52
N GLY A 91 13.30 -3.18 11.90
CA GLY A 91 12.24 -2.77 12.85
C GLY A 91 10.85 -2.78 12.21
N ILE A 92 10.80 -2.69 10.88
CA ILE A 92 9.58 -2.55 10.09
C ILE A 92 8.94 -3.92 9.82
N ILE A 93 9.69 -5.00 9.58
CA ILE A 93 9.08 -6.24 9.07
C ILE A 93 8.41 -7.09 10.16
N ASN A 94 8.94 -7.11 11.39
CA ASN A 94 8.41 -7.92 12.48
C ASN A 94 7.40 -7.14 13.35
N ARG A 95 6.39 -6.55 12.71
CA ARG A 95 5.26 -5.91 13.38
C ARG A 95 4.01 -5.98 12.52
N SER A 96 2.87 -5.87 13.18
CA SER A 96 1.57 -5.81 12.51
C SER A 96 1.27 -4.40 12.00
N TYR A 97 0.79 -4.30 10.77
CA TYR A 97 0.32 -3.06 10.16
C TYR A 97 -1.13 -3.16 9.77
N THR A 98 -1.85 -2.06 9.93
CA THR A 98 -3.12 -1.90 9.24
C THR A 98 -2.87 -1.80 7.74
N CYS A 99 -3.56 -2.64 6.96
CA CYS A 99 -3.59 -2.55 5.52
C CYS A 99 -5.00 -2.29 5.03
N ILE A 100 -5.16 -1.32 4.12
CA ILE A 100 -6.47 -0.99 3.50
C ILE A 100 -6.43 -1.42 2.04
N LEU A 101 -7.36 -2.29 1.64
CA LEU A 101 -7.49 -2.75 0.27
C LEU A 101 -7.92 -1.60 -0.64
N VAL A 102 -7.10 -1.31 -1.65
CA VAL A 102 -7.35 -0.24 -2.62
C VAL A 102 -7.96 -0.78 -3.89
N ALA A 103 -7.45 -1.92 -4.37
CA ALA A 103 -7.85 -2.45 -5.65
C ALA A 103 -7.74 -3.97 -5.73
N LYS A 104 -8.55 -4.54 -6.63
CA LYS A 104 -8.46 -5.90 -7.14
C LYS A 104 -7.81 -5.84 -8.52
N LEU A 105 -6.62 -6.40 -8.65
CA LEU A 105 -5.88 -6.48 -9.90
C LEU A 105 -6.20 -7.82 -10.58
N LEU A 106 -6.67 -7.76 -11.82
CA LEU A 106 -6.82 -8.95 -12.64
C LEU A 106 -5.45 -9.45 -13.10
N PRO A 107 -5.29 -10.77 -13.28
CA PRO A 107 -4.05 -11.32 -13.79
C PRO A 107 -3.77 -10.77 -15.19
N SER A 108 -2.49 -10.57 -15.49
CA SER A 108 -2.08 -10.08 -16.80
C SER A 108 -2.58 -11.05 -17.89
N MET A 109 -2.99 -10.52 -19.05
CA MET A 109 -3.45 -11.34 -20.18
C MET A 109 -2.38 -12.30 -20.75
N TRP A 110 -1.16 -12.28 -20.21
CA TRP A 110 -0.02 -13.07 -20.69
C TRP A 110 0.08 -14.47 -20.07
N THR A 111 -0.60 -14.74 -18.95
CA THR A 111 -0.60 -16.07 -18.30
C THR A 111 -2.03 -16.54 -18.00
N PRO A 112 -2.76 -17.05 -19.01
CA PRO A 112 -4.19 -17.42 -18.90
C PRO A 112 -4.50 -18.55 -17.92
N THR A 113 -3.49 -19.33 -17.51
CA THR A 113 -3.64 -20.50 -16.63
C THR A 113 -3.89 -20.14 -15.17
N GLU A 114 -3.55 -18.92 -14.75
CA GLU A 114 -3.75 -18.47 -13.36
C GLU A 114 -4.72 -17.29 -13.35
N LYS A 115 -6.03 -17.61 -13.34
CA LYS A 115 -7.11 -16.64 -13.13
C LYS A 115 -7.14 -16.11 -11.68
N ARG A 116 -5.99 -15.81 -11.09
CA ARG A 116 -5.89 -15.35 -9.69
C ARG A 116 -6.03 -13.83 -9.64
N VAL A 117 -6.98 -13.36 -8.85
CA VAL A 117 -7.18 -11.94 -8.55
C VAL A 117 -6.23 -11.56 -7.41
N ILE A 118 -5.47 -10.49 -7.58
CA ILE A 118 -4.57 -9.95 -6.56
C ILE A 118 -5.24 -8.78 -5.86
N GLY A 119 -5.31 -8.81 -4.54
CA GLY A 119 -5.68 -7.65 -3.74
C GLY A 119 -4.45 -6.77 -3.50
N ALA A 120 -4.51 -5.52 -3.93
CA ALA A 120 -3.50 -4.50 -3.66
C ALA A 120 -3.97 -3.58 -2.54
N ALA A 121 -3.22 -3.52 -1.44
CA ALA A 121 -3.55 -2.77 -0.25
C ALA A 121 -2.44 -1.80 0.15
N LEU A 122 -2.80 -0.65 0.71
CA LEU A 122 -1.81 0.25 1.33
C LEU A 122 -1.31 -0.35 2.63
N ILE A 123 -0.01 -0.27 2.89
CA ILE A 123 0.57 -0.55 4.20
C ILE A 123 0.68 0.76 4.95
N LEU A 124 0.04 0.85 6.11
CA LEU A 124 -0.11 2.10 6.85
C LEU A 124 0.64 2.04 8.18
N GLU A 125 1.47 3.04 8.42
CA GLU A 125 2.08 3.30 9.71
C GLU A 125 1.34 4.44 10.40
N ALA A 126 0.80 4.17 11.59
CA ALA A 126 0.18 5.21 12.42
C ALA A 126 1.24 6.25 12.82
N THR A 127 0.92 7.52 12.61
CA THR A 127 1.79 8.65 12.96
C THR A 127 1.25 9.43 14.15
N ASP A 128 -0.05 9.65 14.20
CA ASP A 128 -0.73 10.37 15.27
C ASP A 128 -2.22 9.97 15.33
N HIS A 129 -2.90 10.33 16.41
CA HIS A 129 -4.34 10.13 16.56
C HIS A 129 -5.02 11.50 16.70
N VAL A 130 -5.78 11.91 15.69
CA VAL A 130 -6.43 13.24 15.67
C VAL A 130 -7.94 13.10 15.66
N GLY A 131 -8.55 13.32 16.83
CA GLY A 131 -9.99 13.20 17.01
C GLY A 131 -10.45 11.74 16.94
N ALA A 132 -11.31 11.42 15.97
CA ALA A 132 -11.85 10.07 15.77
C ALA A 132 -11.18 9.29 14.63
N VAL A 133 -10.17 9.85 13.97
CA VAL A 133 -9.53 9.27 12.80
C VAL A 133 -8.02 9.15 13.03
N ASP A 134 -7.49 7.96 12.76
CA ASP A 134 -6.04 7.71 12.79
C ASP A 134 -5.37 8.48 11.65
N GLN A 135 -4.34 9.28 11.99
CA GLN A 135 -3.42 9.80 10.99
C GLN A 135 -2.36 8.73 10.72
N CYS A 136 -2.23 8.40 9.44
CA CYS A 136 -1.30 7.39 8.98
C CYS A 136 -0.46 7.95 7.85
N LYS A 137 0.79 7.52 7.77
CA LYS A 137 1.57 7.61 6.54
C LYS A 137 1.54 6.28 5.82
N ARG A 138 1.53 6.34 4.49
CA ARG A 138 1.78 5.16 3.66
C ARG A 138 3.26 4.81 3.77
N ILE A 139 3.54 3.52 3.97
CA ILE A 139 4.92 3.01 3.95
C ILE A 139 5.14 1.94 2.87
N GLY A 140 4.10 1.59 2.11
CA GLY A 140 4.20 0.66 1.02
C GLY A 140 2.86 0.19 0.48
N VAL A 141 2.93 -0.79 -0.42
CA VAL A 141 1.80 -1.51 -1.01
C VAL A 141 2.02 -3.01 -0.84
N LEU A 142 1.02 -3.69 -0.29
CA LEU A 142 0.97 -5.12 -0.11
C LEU A 142 0.07 -5.75 -1.18
N CYS A 143 0.61 -6.69 -1.95
CA CYS A 143 -0.09 -7.46 -2.95
C CYS A 143 -0.21 -8.91 -2.46
N LEU A 144 -1.43 -9.41 -2.30
CA LEU A 144 -1.74 -10.77 -1.84
C LEU A 144 -2.87 -11.38 -2.68
N PRO A 145 -3.04 -12.73 -2.73
CA PRO A 145 -4.20 -13.34 -3.36
C PRO A 145 -5.50 -12.85 -2.72
N PHE A 146 -6.42 -12.34 -3.55
CA PHE A 146 -7.67 -11.74 -3.06
C PHE A 146 -8.51 -12.76 -2.28
N GLU A 147 -8.71 -13.94 -2.85
CA GLU A 147 -9.58 -14.97 -2.28
C GLU A 147 -9.09 -15.48 -0.91
N GLU A 148 -7.78 -15.59 -0.72
CA GLU A 148 -7.19 -16.07 0.54
C GLU A 148 -7.23 -15.02 1.65
N TYR A 149 -6.98 -13.76 1.29
CA TYR A 149 -6.66 -12.73 2.29
C TYR A 149 -7.74 -11.68 2.51
N TRP A 150 -8.58 -11.44 1.50
CA TRP A 150 -9.45 -10.28 1.38
C TRP A 150 -10.93 -10.60 1.15
N ALA A 151 -11.27 -11.76 0.57
CA ALA A 151 -12.65 -12.08 0.20
C ALA A 151 -13.65 -12.03 1.35
N ASN A 152 -13.21 -12.33 2.58
CA ASN A 152 -14.04 -12.36 3.78
C ASN A 152 -13.76 -11.17 4.73
N VAL A 153 -13.13 -10.10 4.25
CA VAL A 153 -12.90 -8.91 5.08
C VAL A 153 -14.17 -8.06 5.08
N GLU A 154 -14.84 -8.04 6.23
CA GLU A 154 -16.05 -7.22 6.46
C GLU A 154 -15.71 -5.88 7.13
N ASP A 155 -14.61 -5.84 7.89
CA ASP A 155 -14.17 -4.64 8.59
C ASP A 155 -13.73 -3.56 7.60
N SER A 156 -14.30 -2.36 7.75
CA SER A 156 -13.84 -1.16 7.06
C SER A 156 -13.19 -0.21 8.06
N LYS A 157 -12.13 0.47 7.62
CA LYS A 157 -11.46 1.49 8.44
C LYS A 157 -11.33 2.80 7.68
N THR A 158 -11.66 3.89 8.36
CA THR A 158 -11.41 5.25 7.87
C THR A 158 -10.12 5.78 8.48
N VAL A 159 -9.22 6.28 7.64
CA VAL A 159 -7.93 6.85 8.04
C VAL A 159 -7.67 8.15 7.29
N LYS A 160 -6.88 9.03 7.89
CA LYS A 160 -6.37 10.23 7.24
C LYS A 160 -4.92 9.97 6.83
N LEU A 161 -4.69 9.90 5.52
CA LEU A 161 -3.33 9.86 4.97
C LEU A 161 -2.76 11.27 4.97
N VAL A 162 -1.56 11.41 5.54
CA VAL A 162 -0.80 12.66 5.66
C VAL A 162 0.61 12.51 5.06
#